data_AF-A0A257TJ15-F1
#
_entry.id   AF-A0A257TJ15-F1
#
_cell.length_a   1.000
_cell.length_b   1.000
_cell.length_c   1.000
_cell.angle_alpha   90.00
_cell.angle_beta   90.00
_cell.angle_gamma   90.00
#
_symmetry.space_group_name_H-M   'P 1'
#
loop_
_entity.id
_entity.type
_entity.pdbx_description
1 polymer ?
#
loop_
_entity_poly.entity_id
_entity_poly.type
_entity_poly.pdbx_seq_one_letter_code
_entity_poly.pdbx_strand_id
1 'polypeptide(L)'
;ALLSFYGITLPEDITDRYWSRRYVAWLENLSLQSSSGTMTLKTLLEELAHLRKSILGTTRAICALARTEPYASNVAYLTSISGISTLVAMILLTEIIMLDRFHSLDRLACFVGLVPGEKSSGDERTMTGMTERKNRYLRWILTECAWVAIRYDESLALDFNTLCRRMPKNQAIVRIARKILNRVRFVLKHQQPCIVVKAA
;
A
#
# COMPACT_ATOMS: atom_id res chain seq x y z
N ALA A 1 10.55 24.84 -1.59
CA ALA A 1 11.90 25.38 -1.87
C ALA A 1 11.86 26.52 -2.88
N LEU A 2 11.45 26.28 -4.13
CA LEU A 2 11.44 27.31 -5.19
C LEU A 2 10.57 28.54 -4.84
N LEU A 3 9.33 28.36 -4.38
CA LEU A 3 8.48 29.49 -3.98
C LEU A 3 9.07 30.27 -2.79
N SER A 4 9.66 29.56 -1.83
CA SER A 4 10.33 30.17 -0.67
C SER A 4 11.57 30.98 -1.06
N PHE A 5 12.30 30.57 -2.09
CA PHE A 5 13.44 31.33 -2.62
C PHE A 5 13.00 32.70 -3.17
N TYR A 6 11.82 32.75 -3.81
CA TYR A 6 11.21 33.99 -4.29
C TYR A 6 10.39 34.75 -3.24
N GLY A 7 10.41 34.30 -1.97
CA GLY A 7 9.66 34.93 -0.88
C GLY A 7 8.14 34.86 -1.02
N ILE A 8 7.62 33.93 -1.83
CA ILE A 8 6.18 33.81 -2.09
C ILE A 8 5.54 32.98 -0.98
N THR A 9 4.57 33.59 -0.30
CA THR A 9 3.75 32.94 0.72
C THR A 9 2.51 32.32 0.10
N LEU A 10 2.07 31.21 0.70
CA LEU A 10 0.83 30.55 0.30
C LEU A 10 -0.38 31.44 0.62
N PRO A 11 -1.37 31.53 -0.28
CA PRO A 11 -2.66 32.15 0.01
C PRO A 11 -3.37 31.48 1.20
N GLU A 12 -4.03 32.25 2.06
CA GLU A 12 -4.70 31.75 3.29
C GLU A 12 -5.78 30.68 3.01
N ASP A 13 -6.37 30.72 1.81
CA ASP A 13 -7.39 29.81 1.32
C ASP A 13 -6.84 28.49 0.78
N ILE A 14 -5.52 28.35 0.63
CA ILE A 14 -4.85 27.17 0.09
C ILE A 14 -4.04 26.47 1.18
N THR A 15 -4.46 25.25 1.52
CA THR A 15 -3.69 24.39 2.42
C THR A 15 -2.52 23.74 1.68
N ASP A 16 -1.30 23.84 2.23
CA ASP A 16 -0.07 23.19 1.72
C ASP A 16 -0.09 21.65 1.83
N ARG A 17 -1.10 21.09 2.50
CA ARG A 17 -1.16 19.66 2.81
C ARG A 17 -1.39 18.78 1.57
N TYR A 18 -1.98 19.32 0.51
CA TYR A 18 -2.38 18.54 -0.66
C TYR A 18 -2.12 19.29 -1.97
N TRP A 19 -1.57 18.57 -2.97
CA TRP A 19 -1.42 19.04 -4.35
C TRP A 19 -2.75 19.04 -5.12
N SER A 20 -3.72 19.78 -4.58
CA SER A 20 -5.07 19.90 -5.13
C SER A 20 -5.07 20.56 -6.51
N ARG A 21 -6.15 20.36 -7.27
CA ARG A 21 -6.32 21.04 -8.57
C ARG A 21 -6.30 22.56 -8.43
N ARG A 22 -6.88 23.10 -7.35
CA ARG A 22 -6.85 24.53 -7.03
C ARG A 22 -5.44 25.04 -6.80
N TYR A 23 -4.64 24.30 -6.02
CA TYR A 23 -3.24 24.66 -5.77
C TYR A 23 -2.42 24.67 -7.05
N VAL A 24 -2.56 23.63 -7.89
CA VAL A 24 -1.87 23.57 -9.19
C VAL A 24 -2.31 24.71 -10.11
N ALA A 25 -3.61 24.99 -10.19
CA ALA A 25 -4.12 26.10 -11.01
C ALA A 25 -3.61 27.47 -10.52
N TRP A 26 -3.44 27.64 -9.21
CA TRP A 26 -2.81 28.85 -8.66
C TRP A 26 -1.34 28.96 -9.10
N LEU A 27 -0.58 27.86 -9.02
CA LEU A 27 0.82 27.82 -9.47
C LEU A 27 0.96 28.11 -10.98
N GLU A 28 0.03 27.63 -11.80
CA GLU A 28 0.01 27.86 -13.26
C GLU A 28 -0.17 29.35 -13.62
N ASN A 29 -0.83 30.12 -12.75
CA ASN A 29 -1.06 31.56 -12.96
C ASN A 29 -0.01 32.46 -12.28
N LEU A 30 0.97 31.87 -11.61
CA LEU A 30 1.99 32.60 -10.88
C LEU A 30 3.13 33.02 -11.82
N SER A 31 3.36 34.34 -11.94
CA SER A 31 4.57 34.87 -12.55
C SER A 31 5.59 35.21 -11.47
N LEU A 32 6.82 34.71 -11.63
CA LEU A 32 7.93 34.99 -10.72
C LEU A 32 8.69 36.24 -11.17
N GLN A 33 9.38 36.88 -10.22
CA GLN A 33 10.15 38.10 -10.47
C GLN A 33 11.21 37.94 -11.56
N SER A 34 11.76 36.73 -11.72
CA SER A 34 12.72 36.40 -12.77
C SER A 34 12.07 35.58 -13.88
N SER A 35 12.42 35.88 -15.14
CA SER A 35 12.02 35.09 -16.31
C SER A 35 12.47 33.63 -16.21
N SER A 36 13.70 33.41 -15.74
CA SER A 36 14.25 32.07 -15.47
C SER A 36 13.44 31.29 -14.44
N GLY A 37 13.06 31.93 -13.33
CA GLY A 37 12.22 31.31 -12.30
C GLY A 37 10.87 30.89 -12.85
N THR A 38 10.18 31.79 -13.57
CA THR A 38 8.89 31.50 -14.20
C THR A 38 9.00 30.33 -15.18
N MET A 39 10.09 30.27 -15.95
CA MET A 39 10.37 29.15 -16.85
C MET A 39 10.57 27.84 -16.08
N THR A 40 11.38 27.84 -15.01
CA THR A 40 11.60 26.66 -14.16
C THR A 40 10.29 26.16 -13.53
N LEU A 41 9.47 27.06 -12.99
CA LEU A 41 8.17 26.70 -12.41
C LEU A 41 7.27 26.03 -13.46
N LYS A 42 7.20 26.60 -14.66
CA LYS A 42 6.43 26.03 -15.77
C LYS A 42 6.92 24.62 -16.14
N THR A 43 8.23 24.42 -16.28
CA THR A 43 8.81 23.11 -16.56
C THR A 43 8.48 22.07 -15.49
N LEU A 44 8.55 22.44 -14.20
CA LEU A 44 8.19 21.53 -13.10
C LEU A 44 6.70 21.16 -13.11
N LEU A 45 5.82 22.10 -13.45
CA LEU A 45 4.38 21.85 -13.58
C LEU A 45 4.07 20.94 -14.77
N GLU A 46 4.75 21.13 -15.90
CA GLU A 46 4.66 20.25 -17.07
C GLU A 46 5.12 18.82 -16.73
N GLU A 47 6.24 18.68 -16.00
CA GLU A 47 6.73 17.39 -15.52
C GLU A 47 5.73 16.72 -14.57
N LEU A 48 5.17 17.46 -13.62
CA LEU A 48 4.13 16.97 -12.71
C LEU A 48 2.91 16.45 -13.50
N ALA A 49 2.45 17.20 -14.49
CA ALA A 49 1.32 16.81 -15.34
C ALA A 49 1.63 15.54 -16.14
N HIS A 50 2.84 15.45 -16.71
CA HIS A 50 3.31 14.28 -17.42
C HIS A 50 3.37 13.04 -16.52
N LEU A 51 3.98 13.14 -15.34
CA LEU A 51 4.06 12.04 -14.38
C LEU A 51 2.68 11.56 -13.93
N ARG A 52 1.75 12.48 -13.63
CA ARG A 52 0.36 12.13 -13.30
C ARG A 52 -0.33 11.37 -14.42
N LYS A 53 -0.14 11.81 -15.67
CA LYS A 53 -0.70 11.15 -16.86
C LYS A 53 -0.11 9.75 -17.04
N SER A 54 1.21 9.60 -16.88
CA SER A 54 1.90 8.31 -16.98
C SER A 54 1.44 7.33 -15.90
N ILE A 55 1.37 7.76 -14.63
CA ILE A 55 0.84 6.93 -13.53
C ILE A 55 -0.59 6.46 -13.83
N LEU A 56 -1.46 7.36 -14.28
CA LEU A 56 -2.84 7.03 -14.62
C LEU A 56 -2.91 6.02 -15.78
N GLY A 57 -2.12 6.26 -16.84
CA GLY A 57 -2.04 5.39 -18.01
C GLY A 57 -1.61 3.98 -17.63
N THR A 58 -0.50 3.85 -16.89
CA THR A 58 0.01 2.56 -16.43
C THR A 58 -0.97 1.87 -15.49
N THR A 59 -1.59 2.60 -14.55
CA THR A 59 -2.60 2.02 -13.64
C THR A 59 -3.79 1.46 -14.40
N ARG A 60 -4.27 2.17 -15.44
CA ARG A 60 -5.35 1.69 -16.31
C ARG A 60 -4.95 0.45 -17.08
N ALA A 61 -3.73 0.41 -17.63
CA ALA A 61 -3.21 -0.76 -18.33
C ALA A 61 -3.13 -1.98 -17.40
N ILE A 62 -2.66 -1.81 -16.15
CA ILE A 62 -2.64 -2.88 -15.14
C ILE A 62 -4.06 -3.36 -14.83
N CYS A 63 -5.01 -2.45 -14.61
CA CYS A 63 -6.40 -2.81 -14.34
C CYS A 63 -7.10 -3.50 -15.53
N ALA A 64 -6.69 -3.20 -16.77
CA ALA A 64 -7.16 -3.90 -17.95
C ALA A 64 -6.58 -5.32 -18.02
N LEU A 65 -5.26 -5.46 -17.80
CA LEU A 65 -4.57 -6.76 -17.74
C LEU A 65 -5.11 -7.66 -16.61
N ALA A 66 -5.53 -7.06 -15.49
CA ALA A 66 -6.14 -7.76 -14.38
C ALA A 66 -7.47 -8.47 -14.73
N ARG A 67 -8.08 -8.12 -15.87
CA ARG A 67 -9.33 -8.73 -16.36
C ARG A 67 -9.10 -9.80 -17.43
N THR A 68 -7.85 -10.02 -17.84
CA THR A 68 -7.49 -11.03 -18.83
C THR A 68 -6.87 -12.24 -18.15
N GLU A 69 -6.95 -13.41 -18.79
CA GLU A 69 -6.19 -14.57 -18.34
C GLU A 69 -4.67 -14.32 -18.49
N PRO A 70 -3.83 -14.87 -17.59
CA PRO A 70 -4.15 -15.80 -16.49
C PRO A 70 -4.56 -15.11 -15.16
N TYR A 71 -4.79 -13.79 -15.15
CA TYR A 71 -4.97 -13.01 -13.92
C TYR A 71 -6.42 -12.92 -13.45
N ALA A 72 -7.38 -12.89 -14.37
CA ALA A 72 -8.78 -12.55 -14.12
C ALA A 72 -9.38 -13.31 -12.91
N SER A 73 -9.25 -14.63 -12.89
CA SER A 73 -9.79 -15.49 -11.83
C SER A 73 -9.16 -15.19 -10.47
N ASN A 74 -7.82 -15.15 -10.42
CA ASN A 74 -7.10 -14.90 -9.17
C ASN A 74 -7.33 -13.48 -8.62
N VAL A 75 -7.46 -12.49 -9.50
CA VAL A 75 -7.81 -11.12 -9.11
C VAL A 75 -9.19 -11.08 -8.47
N ALA A 76 -10.20 -11.73 -9.08
CA ALA A 76 -11.55 -11.79 -8.52
C ALA A 76 -11.58 -12.46 -7.14
N TYR A 77 -10.79 -13.51 -6.95
CA TYR A 77 -10.65 -14.16 -5.66
C TYR A 77 -9.96 -13.25 -4.64
N LEU A 78 -8.87 -12.58 -4.99
CA LEU A 78 -8.16 -11.69 -4.08
C LEU A 78 -8.97 -10.46 -3.66
N THR A 79 -9.72 -9.86 -4.59
CA THR A 79 -10.56 -8.68 -4.31
C THR A 79 -11.79 -9.00 -3.46
N SER A 80 -12.12 -10.28 -3.23
CA SER A 80 -13.12 -10.68 -2.25
C SER A 80 -12.68 -10.44 -0.79
N ILE A 81 -11.37 -10.28 -0.55
CA ILE A 81 -10.82 -10.00 0.77
C ILE A 81 -10.94 -8.50 1.04
N SER A 82 -11.61 -8.13 2.14
CA SER A 82 -11.70 -6.74 2.60
C SER A 82 -10.32 -6.06 2.67
N GLY A 83 -10.20 -4.89 2.05
CA GLY A 83 -8.95 -4.13 2.00
C GLY A 83 -8.03 -4.42 0.80
N ILE A 84 -8.35 -5.41 -0.04
CA ILE A 84 -7.57 -5.71 -1.26
C ILE A 84 -8.28 -5.14 -2.49
N SER A 85 -7.60 -4.22 -3.19
CA SER A 85 -8.05 -3.67 -4.47
C SER A 85 -7.46 -4.45 -5.65
N THR A 86 -7.98 -4.23 -6.86
CA THR A 86 -7.44 -4.82 -8.09
C THR A 86 -5.95 -4.56 -8.28
N LEU A 87 -5.47 -3.35 -7.99
CA LEU A 87 -4.05 -3.01 -8.11
C LEU A 87 -3.21 -3.79 -7.09
N VAL A 88 -3.70 -3.90 -5.84
CA VAL A 88 -3.03 -4.70 -4.81
C VAL A 88 -3.02 -6.18 -5.18
N ALA A 89 -4.12 -6.71 -5.71
CA ALA A 89 -4.20 -8.08 -6.18
C ALA A 89 -3.16 -8.36 -7.26
N MET A 90 -3.01 -7.46 -8.25
CA MET A 90 -1.98 -7.57 -9.27
C MET A 90 -0.58 -7.55 -8.67
N ILE A 91 -0.29 -6.63 -7.73
CA ILE A 91 1.00 -6.57 -7.04
C ILE A 91 1.29 -7.90 -6.31
N LEU A 92 0.31 -8.44 -5.59
CA LEU A 92 0.47 -9.72 -4.88
C LEU A 92 0.79 -10.85 -5.85
N LEU A 93 0.08 -10.94 -6.98
CA LEU A 93 0.29 -11.97 -7.98
C LEU A 93 1.67 -11.85 -8.64
N THR A 94 2.09 -10.63 -9.00
CA THR A 94 3.38 -10.41 -9.68
C THR A 94 4.58 -10.53 -8.74
N GLU A 95 4.43 -10.23 -7.46
CA GLU A 95 5.53 -10.32 -6.47
C GLU A 95 5.68 -11.72 -5.88
N ILE A 96 4.57 -12.43 -5.67
CA ILE A 96 4.59 -13.81 -5.14
C ILE A 96 4.95 -14.79 -6.27
N ILE A 97 4.41 -14.56 -7.48
CA ILE A 97 4.55 -15.36 -8.70
C ILE A 97 3.99 -16.78 -8.54
N MET A 98 4.67 -17.62 -7.76
CA MET A 98 4.26 -19.00 -7.47
C MET A 98 4.07 -19.16 -5.97
N LEU A 99 2.83 -19.43 -5.54
CA LEU A 99 2.54 -19.65 -4.13
C LEU A 99 3.18 -20.94 -3.60
N ASP A 100 3.36 -21.95 -4.45
CA ASP A 100 3.87 -23.28 -4.09
C ASP A 100 5.31 -23.27 -3.56
N ARG A 101 6.08 -22.21 -3.85
CA ARG A 101 7.40 -22.02 -3.22
C ARG A 101 7.31 -21.90 -1.69
N PHE A 102 6.14 -21.52 -1.16
CA PHE A 102 5.88 -21.33 0.26
C PHE A 102 5.05 -22.48 0.85
N HIS A 103 5.76 -23.45 1.41
CA HIS A 103 5.18 -24.64 2.03
C HIS A 103 4.23 -24.31 3.20
N SER A 104 4.49 -23.22 3.93
CA SER A 104 3.68 -22.76 5.06
C SER A 104 3.41 -21.26 5.02
N LEU A 105 2.39 -20.82 5.77
CA LEU A 105 2.12 -19.41 5.99
C LEU A 105 3.34 -18.69 6.57
N ASP A 106 4.08 -19.34 7.46
CA ASP A 106 5.23 -18.72 8.13
C ASP A 106 6.36 -18.41 7.15
N ARG A 107 6.59 -19.27 6.14
CA ARG A 107 7.56 -19.00 5.07
C ARG A 107 7.13 -17.80 4.21
N LEU A 108 5.85 -17.73 3.85
CA LEU A 108 5.30 -16.58 3.12
C LEU A 108 5.36 -15.29 3.96
N ALA A 109 5.01 -15.38 5.23
CA ALA A 109 5.09 -14.26 6.17
C ALA A 109 6.54 -13.82 6.40
N CYS A 110 7.52 -14.73 6.39
CA CYS A 110 8.94 -14.41 6.46
C CYS A 110 9.40 -13.65 5.21
N PHE A 111 8.99 -14.10 4.01
CA PHE A 111 9.27 -13.43 2.74
C PHE A 111 8.72 -11.99 2.69
N VAL A 112 7.46 -11.79 3.07
CA VAL A 112 6.85 -10.46 3.21
C VAL A 112 7.48 -9.69 4.39
N GLY A 113 7.94 -10.42 5.41
CA GLY A 113 8.48 -9.87 6.64
C GLY A 113 7.44 -9.53 7.71
N LEU A 114 6.28 -10.19 7.77
CA LEU A 114 5.31 -10.06 8.86
C LEU A 114 5.64 -10.97 10.06
N VAL A 115 6.94 -11.15 10.33
CA VAL A 115 7.51 -11.96 11.41
C VAL A 115 8.57 -11.09 12.11
N PRO A 116 8.70 -11.18 13.46
CA PRO A 116 9.85 -10.56 14.14
C PRO A 116 11.17 -11.16 13.61
N GLY A 117 12.23 -10.38 13.64
CA GLY A 117 13.57 -10.88 13.41
C GLY A 117 14.05 -11.68 14.61
N GLU A 118 14.88 -12.67 14.39
CA GLU A 118 15.50 -13.45 15.45
C GLU A 118 17.02 -13.38 15.27
N LYS A 119 17.74 -13.09 16.35
CA LYS A 119 19.18 -13.29 16.44
C LYS A 119 19.41 -14.43 17.41
N SER A 120 19.97 -15.52 16.91
CA SER A 120 20.40 -16.64 17.71
C SER A 120 21.92 -16.80 17.62
N SER A 121 22.55 -16.98 18.77
CA SER A 121 23.99 -17.27 18.89
C SER A 121 24.18 -18.28 20.02
N GLY A 122 24.65 -19.47 19.68
CA GLY A 122 24.69 -20.59 20.64
C GLY A 122 23.29 -20.97 21.13
N ASP A 123 23.12 -21.06 22.44
CA ASP A 123 21.83 -21.36 23.09
C ASP A 123 20.94 -20.14 23.33
N GLU A 124 21.45 -18.93 23.09
CA GLU A 124 20.68 -17.70 23.28
C GLU A 124 19.85 -17.37 22.05
N ARG A 125 18.54 -17.17 22.27
CA ARG A 125 17.59 -16.72 21.24
C ARG A 125 17.00 -15.39 21.65
N THR A 126 17.34 -14.34 20.91
CA THR A 126 16.79 -13.01 21.13
C THR A 126 15.91 -12.60 19.96
N MET A 127 14.63 -12.35 20.26
CA MET A 127 13.72 -11.71 19.30
C MET A 127 14.14 -10.25 19.13
N THR A 128 14.47 -9.88 17.90
CA THR A 128 14.78 -8.51 17.51
C THR A 128 13.55 -7.82 16.93
N GLY A 129 13.72 -6.56 16.50
CA GLY A 129 12.71 -5.83 15.74
C GLY A 129 12.37 -6.49 14.40
N MET A 130 11.88 -5.70 13.45
CA MET A 130 11.55 -6.24 12.13
C MET A 130 12.77 -6.76 11.37
N THR A 131 12.63 -7.89 10.66
CA THR A 131 13.67 -8.40 9.75
C THR A 131 13.99 -7.35 8.68
N GLU A 132 15.26 -7.24 8.26
CA GLU A 132 15.67 -6.44 7.09
C GLU A 132 15.60 -7.23 5.76
N ARG A 133 15.72 -8.56 5.83
CA ARG A 133 15.52 -9.45 4.68
C ARG A 133 14.03 -9.70 4.46
N LYS A 134 13.40 -8.85 3.64
CA LYS A 134 11.95 -8.81 3.40
C LYS A 134 11.63 -8.19 2.05
N ASN A 135 10.46 -8.50 1.51
CA ASN A 135 9.81 -7.62 0.55
C ASN A 135 9.15 -6.44 1.28
N ARG A 136 9.90 -5.33 1.41
CA ARG A 136 9.47 -4.13 2.15
C ARG A 136 8.18 -3.54 1.54
N TYR A 137 8.02 -3.65 0.23
CA TYR A 137 6.88 -3.13 -0.50
C TYR A 137 5.59 -3.92 -0.18
N LEU A 138 5.64 -5.25 -0.26
CA LEU A 138 4.49 -6.10 0.12
C LEU A 138 4.09 -5.90 1.58
N ARG A 139 5.07 -5.73 2.47
CA ARG A 139 4.77 -5.48 3.89
C ARG A 139 3.99 -4.20 4.09
N TRP A 140 4.44 -3.12 3.44
CA TRP A 140 3.77 -1.83 3.50
C TRP A 140 2.34 -1.95 2.95
N ILE A 141 2.18 -2.50 1.75
CA ILE A 141 0.86 -2.70 1.13
C ILE A 141 -0.08 -3.50 2.03
N LEU A 142 0.35 -4.64 2.56
CA LEU A 142 -0.51 -5.47 3.40
C LEU A 142 -0.88 -4.78 4.71
N THR A 143 -0.03 -3.88 5.21
CA THR A 143 -0.34 -3.06 6.39
C THR A 143 -1.39 -2.01 6.07
N GLU A 144 -1.29 -1.34 4.91
CA GLU A 144 -2.34 -0.42 4.43
C GLU A 144 -3.66 -1.15 4.18
N CYS A 145 -3.60 -2.33 3.55
CA CYS A 145 -4.78 -3.19 3.37
C CYS A 145 -5.41 -3.56 4.72
N ALA A 146 -4.61 -3.83 5.76
CA ALA A 146 -5.11 -4.10 7.10
C ALA A 146 -5.87 -2.91 7.69
N TRP A 147 -5.36 -1.69 7.55
CA TRP A 147 -6.06 -0.49 8.01
C TRP A 147 -7.40 -0.28 7.30
N VAL A 148 -7.47 -0.59 6.01
CA VAL A 148 -8.72 -0.56 5.26
C VAL A 148 -9.64 -1.69 5.73
N ALA A 149 -9.13 -2.92 5.87
CA ALA A 149 -9.90 -4.11 6.17
C ALA A 149 -10.64 -4.01 7.50
N ILE A 150 -9.99 -3.52 8.57
CA ILE A 150 -10.62 -3.38 9.90
C ILE A 150 -11.80 -2.40 9.92
N ARG A 151 -11.99 -1.58 8.87
CA ARG A 151 -13.15 -0.68 8.74
C ARG A 151 -14.36 -1.35 8.11
N TYR A 152 -14.16 -2.45 7.38
CA TYR A 152 -15.20 -3.11 6.58
C TYR A 152 -15.43 -4.57 6.96
N ASP A 153 -14.55 -5.16 7.77
CA ASP A 153 -14.64 -6.54 8.25
C ASP A 153 -14.70 -6.55 9.78
N GLU A 154 -15.86 -6.94 10.32
CA GLU A 154 -16.12 -6.97 11.75
C GLU A 154 -15.23 -7.96 12.49
N SER A 155 -14.98 -9.13 11.90
CA SER A 155 -14.11 -10.14 12.49
C SER A 155 -12.69 -9.60 12.68
N LEU A 156 -12.15 -8.93 11.66
CA LEU A 156 -10.82 -8.31 11.76
C LEU A 156 -10.80 -7.11 12.71
N ALA A 157 -11.90 -6.35 12.79
CA ALA A 157 -12.03 -5.24 13.73
C ALA A 157 -12.03 -5.72 15.20
N LEU A 158 -12.78 -6.79 15.50
CA LEU A 158 -12.81 -7.42 16.83
C LEU A 158 -11.44 -7.98 17.23
N ASP A 159 -10.76 -8.66 16.30
CA ASP A 159 -9.38 -9.13 16.49
C ASP A 159 -8.45 -7.96 16.80
N PHE A 160 -8.53 -6.87 16.03
CA PHE A 160 -7.67 -5.71 16.19
C PHE A 160 -7.88 -5.04 17.56
N ASN A 161 -9.14 -4.83 17.96
CA ASN A 161 -9.48 -4.25 19.25
C ASN A 161 -9.01 -5.13 20.42
N THR A 162 -9.14 -6.46 20.29
CA THR A 162 -8.66 -7.41 21.29
C THR A 162 -7.14 -7.35 21.43
N LEU A 163 -6.41 -7.27 20.31
CA LEU A 163 -4.96 -7.12 20.31
C LEU A 163 -4.53 -5.78 20.94
N CYS A 164 -5.23 -4.69 20.64
CA CYS A 164 -4.93 -3.36 21.20
C CYS A 164 -5.03 -3.29 22.73
N ARG A 165 -5.75 -4.21 23.38
CA ARG A 165 -5.78 -4.32 24.85
C ARG A 165 -4.44 -4.78 25.44
N ARG A 166 -3.58 -5.42 24.65
CA ARG A 166 -2.33 -6.05 25.10
C ARG A 166 -1.08 -5.50 24.42
N MET A 167 -1.21 -4.73 23.33
CA MET A 167 -0.08 -4.19 22.58
C MET A 167 -0.40 -2.87 21.87
N PRO A 168 0.62 -2.09 21.47
CA PRO A 168 0.43 -0.88 20.68
C PRO A 168 -0.27 -1.12 19.34
N LYS A 169 -1.04 -0.13 18.85
CA LYS A 169 -1.81 -0.20 17.60
C LYS A 169 -0.98 -0.65 16.40
N ASN A 170 0.25 -0.14 16.27
CA ASN A 170 1.15 -0.48 15.16
C ASN A 170 1.59 -1.95 15.20
N GLN A 171 1.68 -2.57 16.37
CA GLN A 171 1.98 -4.00 16.47
C GLN A 171 0.71 -4.84 16.22
N ALA A 172 -0.44 -4.37 16.71
CA ALA A 172 -1.72 -5.02 16.46
C ALA A 172 -2.05 -5.07 14.96
N ILE A 173 -1.88 -3.98 14.22
CA ILE A 173 -2.18 -3.93 12.79
C ILE A 173 -1.28 -4.86 11.96
N VAL A 174 -0.01 -5.02 12.36
CA VAL A 174 0.90 -5.98 11.70
C VAL A 174 0.42 -7.42 11.88
N ARG A 175 -0.19 -7.77 13.02
CA ARG A 175 -0.83 -9.08 13.21
C ARG A 175 -2.09 -9.23 12.34
N ILE A 176 -2.87 -8.17 12.14
CA ILE A 176 -4.00 -8.17 11.20
C ILE A 176 -3.51 -8.34 9.76
N ALA A 177 -2.44 -7.65 9.36
CA ALA A 177 -1.83 -7.83 8.05
C ALA A 177 -1.39 -9.29 7.82
N ARG A 178 -0.89 -9.98 8.86
CA ARG A 178 -0.60 -11.43 8.79
C ARG A 178 -1.86 -12.28 8.62
N LYS A 179 -2.98 -11.92 9.26
CA LYS A 179 -4.28 -12.60 9.04
C LYS A 179 -4.76 -12.40 7.60
N ILE A 180 -4.62 -11.20 7.04
CA ILE A 180 -4.94 -10.92 5.62
C ILE A 180 -4.04 -11.74 4.71
N LEU A 181 -2.73 -11.82 4.98
CA LEU A 181 -1.81 -12.67 4.22
C LEU A 181 -2.21 -14.15 4.25
N ASN A 182 -2.74 -14.63 5.39
CA ASN A 182 -3.29 -15.98 5.47
C ASN A 182 -4.52 -16.17 4.58
N ARG A 183 -5.42 -15.18 4.54
CA ARG A 183 -6.59 -15.20 3.62
C ARG A 183 -6.13 -15.18 2.16
N VAL A 184 -5.15 -14.35 1.81
CA VAL A 184 -4.53 -14.33 0.47
C VAL A 184 -4.01 -15.71 0.09
N ARG A 185 -3.23 -16.35 0.97
CA ARG A 185 -2.69 -17.70 0.74
C ARG A 185 -3.81 -18.73 0.57
N PHE A 186 -4.84 -18.69 1.42
CA PHE A 186 -5.97 -19.61 1.35
C PHE A 186 -6.70 -19.49 0.01
N VAL A 187 -7.09 -18.28 -0.35
CA VAL A 187 -7.87 -17.96 -1.55
C VAL A 187 -7.13 -18.37 -2.83
N LEU A 188 -5.82 -18.10 -2.91
CA LEU A 188 -4.99 -18.50 -4.05
C LEU A 188 -4.77 -20.01 -4.12
N LYS A 189 -4.62 -20.69 -2.97
CA LYS A 189 -4.40 -22.14 -2.94
C LYS A 189 -5.67 -22.94 -3.28
N HIS A 190 -6.82 -22.47 -2.82
CA HIS A 190 -8.10 -23.17 -2.99
C HIS A 190 -8.92 -22.67 -4.17
N GLN A 191 -8.50 -21.58 -4.83
CA GLN A 191 -9.20 -20.95 -5.96
C GLN A 191 -10.67 -20.65 -5.64
N GLN A 192 -10.92 -20.09 -4.45
CA GLN A 192 -12.25 -19.81 -3.93
C GLN A 192 -12.31 -18.42 -3.29
N PRO A 193 -13.43 -17.70 -3.41
CA PRO A 193 -13.59 -16.39 -2.79
C PRO A 193 -13.59 -16.50 -1.25
N CYS A 194 -13.08 -15.46 -0.59
CA CYS A 194 -13.18 -15.32 0.85
C CYS A 194 -14.60 -14.89 1.23
N ILE A 195 -15.32 -15.76 1.93
CA ILE A 195 -16.63 -15.42 2.50
C ILE A 195 -16.35 -14.59 3.75
N VAL A 196 -16.57 -13.28 3.66
CA VAL A 196 -16.47 -12.37 4.80
C VAL A 196 -17.87 -12.12 5.35
N VAL A 197 -18.05 -12.31 6.65
CA VAL A 197 -19.25 -11.84 7.36
C VAL A 197 -19.14 -10.31 7.44
N LYS A 198 -19.91 -9.62 6.61
CA LYS A 198 -19.98 -8.15 6.65
C LYS A 198 -20.83 -7.74 7.85
N ALA A 199 -20.40 -6.68 8.55
CA ALA A 199 -21.24 -6.02 9.54
C ALA A 199 -22.53 -5.55 8.85
N ALA A 200 -23.67 -5.81 9.50
CA ALA A 200 -24.98 -5.33 9.06
C ALA A 200 -25.11 -3.80 9.22
#